data_AF-A0A6I8UWI0-F1
#
_entry.id   AF-A0A6I8UWI0-F1
#
_cell.length_a   1.000
_cell.length_b   1.000
_cell.length_c   1.000
_cell.angle_alpha   90.00
_cell.angle_beta   90.00
_cell.angle_gamma   90.00
#
_symmetry.space_group_name_H-M   'P 1'
#
loop_
_entity.id
_entity.type
_entity.pdbx_description
1 polymer ?
#
loop_
_entity_poly.entity_id
_entity_poly.type
_entity_poly.pdbx_seq_one_letter_code
_entity_poly.pdbx_strand_id
1 'polypeptide(L)'
;MGCEEKQETTKPSLRIQDIPVLMQDHCRMLDPSKVERIINEFVQGGPERMQLVSDFDYTITKQRTEDGSVVPSSFGIFNACQSLPDSFKTESDKLYHKYRPIEIDPHMPIPEKVQYMVEWWTKSGALATGFPFDQSEIDQIASKYKNALRDRTHEFFADLQRLGIPTLVFSAGLGNSVVSLLRQANVMHPNVKVVSNFLQFRNGLLDGFQQPMIHTFNKNETVLDGSEYYNLVHTRDHIIVMGDSLGDADMASGVPASSHIIKIGFLFEHVEANMDKYMKTFDIVLVDDQTMDVPRALLALIEKQHQLKQQATTQSTL
;
A
#
# COMPACT_ATOMS: atom_id res chain seq x y z
N MET A 1 17.65 -32.62 47.93
CA MET A 1 16.79 -31.56 47.35
C MET A 1 17.59 -30.89 46.25
N GLY A 2 17.50 -31.41 45.03
CA GLY A 2 18.10 -30.78 43.85
C GLY A 2 17.10 -29.80 43.28
N CYS A 3 17.45 -28.51 43.25
CA CYS A 3 16.73 -27.54 42.46
C CYS A 3 17.12 -27.75 41.00
N GLU A 4 16.19 -28.26 40.20
CA GLU A 4 16.30 -28.21 38.75
C GLU A 4 16.14 -26.74 38.33
N GLU A 5 17.25 -26.12 37.94
CA GLU A 5 17.21 -24.92 37.12
C GLU A 5 16.53 -25.27 35.79
N LYS A 6 15.29 -24.80 35.63
CA LYS A 6 14.66 -24.76 34.31
C LYS A 6 15.52 -23.86 33.42
N GLN A 7 16.30 -24.46 32.54
CA GLN A 7 16.89 -23.77 31.41
C GLN A 7 15.74 -23.23 30.55
N GLU A 8 15.44 -21.95 30.74
CA GLU A 8 14.68 -21.16 29.80
C GLU A 8 15.46 -21.18 28.49
N THR A 9 14.99 -21.99 27.55
CA THR A 9 15.52 -22.01 26.20
C THR A 9 15.19 -20.65 25.60
N THR A 10 16.16 -19.74 25.61
CA THR A 10 16.08 -18.45 24.92
C THR A 10 15.84 -18.75 23.45
N LYS A 11 14.59 -18.61 23.01
CA LYS A 11 14.26 -18.66 21.57
C LYS A 11 15.18 -17.67 20.86
N PRO A 12 15.84 -18.06 19.75
CA PRO A 12 16.69 -17.14 19.03
C PRO A 12 15.84 -15.96 18.55
N SER A 13 16.07 -14.79 19.15
CA SER A 13 15.43 -13.53 18.77
C SER A 13 16.23 -12.93 17.62
N LEU A 14 15.55 -12.55 16.54
CA LEU A 14 16.16 -11.78 15.47
C LEU A 14 16.57 -10.41 16.01
N ARG A 15 17.74 -9.93 15.59
CA ARG A 15 18.17 -8.56 15.86
C ARG A 15 18.19 -7.76 14.58
N ILE A 16 17.80 -6.50 14.65
CA ILE A 16 17.67 -5.64 13.48
C ILE A 16 18.99 -5.44 12.73
N GLN A 17 20.09 -5.37 13.49
CA GLN A 17 21.47 -5.29 12.98
C GLN A 17 21.89 -6.49 12.12
N ASP A 18 21.21 -7.63 12.26
CA ASP A 18 21.48 -8.84 11.50
C ASP A 18 20.61 -8.90 10.21
N ILE A 19 19.84 -7.84 9.90
CA ILE A 19 18.97 -7.70 8.73
C ILE A 19 19.52 -6.55 7.83
N PRO A 20 20.38 -6.85 6.83
CA PRO A 20 21.15 -5.82 6.12
C PRO A 20 20.35 -4.71 5.45
N VAL A 21 19.15 -5.01 4.92
CA VAL A 21 18.30 -4.01 4.25
C VAL A 21 17.75 -2.96 5.22
N LEU A 22 17.62 -3.30 6.50
CA LEU A 22 17.16 -2.37 7.55
C LEU A 22 18.29 -1.48 8.09
N MET A 23 19.54 -1.75 7.69
CA MET A 23 20.73 -1.02 8.12
C MET A 23 21.24 -0.03 7.07
N GLN A 24 20.51 0.15 5.97
CA GLN A 24 20.86 1.11 4.92
C GLN A 24 20.55 2.55 5.35
N ASP A 25 21.33 3.53 4.89
CA ASP A 25 21.19 4.94 5.28
C ASP A 25 19.81 5.55 4.95
N HIS A 26 19.16 5.02 3.90
CA HIS A 26 17.82 5.42 3.48
C HIS A 26 16.70 4.79 4.33
N CYS A 27 17.00 3.80 5.16
CA CYS A 27 16.06 3.17 6.08
C CYS A 27 16.14 3.86 7.44
N ARG A 28 15.11 4.62 7.79
CA ARG A 28 15.05 5.40 9.04
C ARG A 28 13.98 4.84 9.97
N MET A 29 14.30 4.76 11.25
CA MET A 29 13.41 4.26 12.29
C MET A 29 13.52 5.13 13.53
N LEU A 30 12.40 5.58 14.08
CA LEU A 30 12.39 6.37 15.31
C LEU A 30 12.70 5.49 16.53
N ASP A 31 12.16 4.27 16.55
CA ASP A 31 12.36 3.28 17.61
C ASP A 31 12.71 1.91 16.99
N PRO A 32 14.00 1.64 16.72
CA PRO A 32 14.45 0.37 16.17
C PRO A 32 14.11 -0.84 17.05
N SER A 33 14.06 -0.66 18.37
CA SER A 33 13.72 -1.73 19.32
C SER A 33 12.25 -2.14 19.20
N LYS A 34 11.35 -1.17 19.01
CA LYS A 34 9.94 -1.45 18.70
C LYS A 34 9.80 -2.22 17.38
N VAL A 35 10.51 -1.79 16.33
CA VAL A 35 10.52 -2.46 15.02
C VAL A 35 11.01 -3.91 15.16
N GLU A 36 12.14 -4.11 15.84
CA GLU A 36 12.71 -5.44 16.10
C GLU A 36 11.71 -6.36 16.80
N ARG A 37 11.03 -5.86 17.84
CA ARG A 37 10.01 -6.63 18.56
C ARG A 37 8.87 -7.05 17.63
N ILE A 38 8.33 -6.13 16.82
CA ILE A 38 7.23 -6.44 15.89
C ILE A 38 7.66 -7.48 14.85
N ILE A 39 8.86 -7.36 14.29
CA ILE A 39 9.40 -8.33 13.33
C ILE A 39 9.52 -9.71 13.98
N ASN A 40 9.99 -9.80 15.22
CA ASN A 40 10.04 -11.07 15.94
C ASN A 40 8.66 -11.68 16.16
N GLU A 41 7.64 -10.88 16.49
CA GLU A 41 6.27 -11.36 16.60
C GLU A 41 5.72 -11.86 15.26
N PHE A 42 5.99 -11.17 14.16
CA PHE A 42 5.59 -11.62 12.82
C PHE A 42 6.21 -12.99 12.47
N VAL A 43 7.51 -13.13 12.72
CA VAL A 43 8.25 -14.38 12.47
C VAL A 43 7.76 -15.51 13.37
N GLN A 44 7.44 -15.23 14.63
CA GLN A 44 6.84 -16.21 15.54
C GLN A 44 5.41 -16.58 15.13
N GLY A 45 4.63 -15.62 14.63
CA GLY A 45 3.25 -15.81 14.22
C GLY A 45 3.07 -16.57 12.90
N GLY A 46 4.03 -16.47 11.98
CA GLY A 46 3.97 -17.16 10.70
C GLY A 46 3.05 -16.49 9.66
N PRO A 47 3.15 -16.91 8.38
CA PRO A 47 2.40 -16.32 7.27
C PRO A 47 0.87 -16.43 7.42
N GLU A 48 0.39 -17.44 8.14
CA GLU A 48 -1.04 -17.68 8.40
C GLU A 48 -1.72 -16.55 9.19
N ARG A 49 -0.96 -15.74 9.93
CA ARG A 49 -1.46 -14.57 10.68
C ARG A 49 -1.25 -13.25 9.94
N MET A 50 -0.49 -13.26 8.85
CA MET A 50 -0.12 -12.05 8.12
C MET A 50 -1.23 -11.59 7.19
N GLN A 51 -1.36 -10.28 7.03
CA GLN A 51 -2.01 -9.60 5.90
C GLN A 51 -1.21 -8.35 5.50
N LEU A 52 -1.39 -7.93 4.25
CA LEU A 52 -0.82 -6.70 3.71
C LEU A 52 -1.94 -5.71 3.37
N VAL A 53 -1.77 -4.45 3.78
CA VAL A 53 -2.57 -3.31 3.32
C VAL A 53 -1.63 -2.27 2.73
N SER A 54 -1.72 -2.02 1.43
CA SER A 54 -0.81 -1.12 0.71
C SER A 54 -1.60 -0.07 -0.05
N ASP A 55 -1.10 1.16 -0.05
CA ASP A 55 -1.44 2.12 -1.09
C ASP A 55 -0.87 1.65 -2.46
N PHE A 56 -1.31 2.29 -3.54
CA PHE A 56 -0.88 2.01 -4.89
C PHE A 56 -0.01 3.11 -5.50
N ASP A 57 -0.51 4.34 -5.58
CA ASP A 57 0.11 5.41 -6.35
C ASP A 57 1.34 5.91 -5.59
N TYR A 58 2.53 5.81 -6.18
CA TYR A 58 3.79 6.18 -5.55
C TYR A 58 4.21 5.32 -4.35
N THR A 59 3.46 4.24 -4.06
CA THR A 59 3.79 3.16 -3.12
C THR A 59 4.11 1.84 -3.84
N ILE A 60 3.22 1.35 -4.70
CA ILE A 60 3.51 0.21 -5.59
C ILE A 60 4.15 0.71 -6.88
N THR A 61 3.61 1.77 -7.47
CA THR A 61 4.28 2.48 -8.57
C THR A 61 5.47 3.28 -8.05
N LYS A 62 6.52 3.41 -8.87
CA LYS A 62 7.66 4.26 -8.54
C LYS A 62 7.22 5.72 -8.43
N GLN A 63 7.93 6.50 -7.63
CA GLN A 63 7.77 7.97 -7.59
C GLN A 63 8.38 8.63 -8.82
N ARG A 64 9.45 8.03 -9.37
CA ARG A 64 10.10 8.44 -10.61
C ARG A 64 10.68 7.23 -11.35
N THR A 65 10.74 7.31 -12.67
CA THR A 65 11.50 6.35 -13.50
C THR A 65 13.00 6.59 -13.36
N GLU A 66 13.81 5.64 -13.86
CA GLU A 66 15.28 5.74 -13.82
C GLU A 66 15.83 6.96 -14.58
N ASP A 67 15.13 7.41 -15.62
CA ASP A 67 15.47 8.61 -16.38
C ASP A 67 14.99 9.93 -15.71
N GLY A 68 14.41 9.83 -14.51
CA GLY A 68 13.91 10.96 -13.74
C GLY A 68 12.51 11.44 -14.14
N SER A 69 11.85 10.80 -15.10
CA SER A 69 10.46 11.13 -15.47
C SER A 69 9.48 10.76 -14.35
N VAL A 70 8.41 11.54 -14.23
CA VAL A 70 7.35 11.27 -13.26
C VAL A 70 6.46 10.15 -13.78
N VAL A 71 6.22 9.13 -12.94
CA VAL A 71 5.21 8.11 -13.22
C VAL A 71 3.84 8.73 -12.96
N PRO A 72 2.86 8.61 -13.87
CA PRO A 72 1.53 9.16 -13.61
C PRO A 72 0.85 8.37 -12.48
N SER A 73 0.01 9.07 -11.71
CA SER A 73 -0.96 8.39 -10.85
C SER A 73 -1.97 7.59 -11.67
N SER A 74 -2.74 6.73 -11.01
CA SER A 74 -3.86 5.98 -11.57
C SER A 74 -4.90 6.88 -12.28
N PHE A 75 -5.16 8.08 -11.76
CA PHE A 75 -5.96 9.10 -12.46
C PHE A 75 -5.23 9.67 -13.68
N GLY A 76 -3.92 9.89 -13.61
CA GLY A 76 -3.11 10.31 -14.75
C GLY A 76 -3.13 9.29 -15.91
N ILE A 77 -3.11 7.99 -15.60
CA ILE A 77 -3.28 6.92 -16.60
C ILE A 77 -4.64 7.04 -17.32
N PHE A 78 -5.72 7.29 -16.57
CA PHE A 78 -7.03 7.50 -17.16
C PHE A 78 -7.07 8.76 -18.02
N ASN A 79 -6.60 9.89 -17.50
CA ASN A 79 -6.60 11.18 -18.19
C ASN A 79 -5.78 11.18 -19.50
N ALA A 80 -4.82 10.25 -19.63
CA ALA A 80 -4.04 10.06 -20.85
C ALA A 80 -4.78 9.30 -21.97
N CYS A 81 -6.00 8.78 -21.72
CA CYS A 81 -6.84 8.18 -22.74
C CYS A 81 -7.23 9.23 -23.80
N GLN A 82 -7.00 8.90 -25.07
CA GLN A 82 -7.22 9.81 -26.20
C GLN A 82 -8.70 10.07 -26.44
N SER A 83 -9.57 9.07 -26.22
CA SER A 83 -11.02 9.22 -26.44
C SER A 83 -11.70 10.17 -25.45
N LEU A 84 -11.05 10.50 -24.33
CA LEU A 84 -11.60 11.43 -23.35
C LEU A 84 -11.76 12.84 -23.96
N PRO A 85 -12.91 13.52 -23.73
CA PRO A 85 -13.15 14.86 -24.26
C PRO A 85 -12.07 15.87 -23.85
N ASP A 86 -11.66 16.76 -24.75
CA ASP A 86 -10.64 17.78 -24.45
C ASP A 86 -11.09 18.74 -23.34
N SER A 87 -12.40 19.02 -23.26
CA SER A 87 -12.98 19.79 -22.16
C SER A 87 -12.81 19.09 -20.81
N PHE A 88 -12.97 17.76 -20.77
CA PHE A 88 -12.74 16.96 -19.56
C PHE A 88 -11.27 17.05 -19.13
N LYS A 89 -10.33 16.82 -20.06
CA LYS A 89 -8.88 16.89 -19.77
C LYS A 89 -8.48 18.26 -19.22
N THR A 90 -8.91 19.32 -19.91
CA THR A 90 -8.60 20.71 -19.54
C THR A 90 -9.11 21.05 -18.14
N GLU A 91 -10.35 20.68 -17.80
CA GLU A 91 -10.90 20.96 -16.47
C GLU A 91 -10.27 20.06 -15.39
N SER A 92 -9.96 18.79 -15.72
CA SER A 92 -9.27 17.89 -14.79
C SER A 92 -7.87 18.41 -14.45
N ASP A 93 -7.14 18.92 -15.43
CA ASP A 93 -5.81 19.50 -15.23
C ASP A 93 -5.88 20.76 -14.35
N LYS A 94 -6.90 21.62 -14.55
CA LYS A 94 -7.14 22.78 -13.67
C LYS A 94 -7.41 22.36 -12.23
N LEU A 95 -8.21 21.32 -12.02
CA LEU A 95 -8.46 20.77 -10.68
C LEU A 95 -7.15 20.25 -10.08
N TYR A 96 -6.38 19.46 -10.82
CA TYR A 96 -5.09 18.95 -10.35
C TYR A 96 -4.12 20.06 -9.93
N HIS A 97 -3.92 21.07 -10.78
CA HIS A 97 -3.03 22.19 -10.48
C HIS A 97 -3.47 23.04 -9.28
N LYS A 98 -4.78 23.07 -8.98
CA LYS A 98 -5.30 23.74 -7.78
C LYS A 98 -5.10 22.90 -6.52
N TYR A 99 -5.48 21.63 -6.55
CA TYR A 99 -5.64 20.83 -5.33
C TYR A 99 -4.42 19.99 -4.96
N ARG A 100 -3.59 19.55 -5.92
CA ARG A 100 -2.37 18.80 -5.61
C ARG A 100 -1.40 19.58 -4.70
N PRO A 101 -1.12 20.88 -4.93
CA PRO A 101 -0.26 21.64 -4.01
C PRO A 101 -0.83 21.70 -2.59
N ILE A 102 -2.15 21.74 -2.45
CA ILE A 102 -2.86 21.77 -1.15
C ILE A 102 -2.70 20.41 -0.44
N GLU A 103 -2.86 19.31 -1.17
CA GLU A 103 -2.71 17.94 -0.64
C GLU A 103 -1.34 17.75 0.01
N ILE A 104 -0.28 18.20 -0.68
CA ILE A 104 1.11 17.96 -0.25
C ILE A 104 1.69 19.06 0.66
N ASP A 105 0.98 20.17 0.88
CA ASP A 105 1.48 21.31 1.66
C ASP A 105 1.84 20.88 3.10
N PRO A 106 3.12 20.86 3.51
CA PRO A 106 3.49 20.42 4.85
C PRO A 106 3.05 21.41 5.94
N HIS A 107 2.60 22.60 5.60
CA HIS A 107 2.21 23.66 6.54
C HIS A 107 0.70 23.76 6.74
N MET A 108 -0.11 23.17 5.87
CA MET A 108 -1.56 23.19 6.01
C MET A 108 -2.06 22.16 7.04
N PRO A 109 -2.95 22.55 7.98
CA PRO A 109 -3.56 21.62 8.93
C PRO A 109 -4.39 20.51 8.24
N ILE A 110 -4.30 19.29 8.77
CA ILE A 110 -5.03 18.12 8.23
C ILE A 110 -6.55 18.37 8.13
N PRO A 111 -7.25 18.92 9.14
CA PRO A 111 -8.69 19.16 9.04
C PRO A 111 -9.10 20.08 7.88
N GLU A 112 -8.25 21.06 7.55
CA GLU A 112 -8.46 21.95 6.41
C GLU A 112 -8.20 21.22 5.08
N LYS A 113 -7.11 20.44 4.99
CA LYS A 113 -6.82 19.61 3.82
C LYS A 113 -7.95 18.64 3.50
N VAL A 114 -8.56 18.02 4.51
CA VAL A 114 -9.69 17.09 4.34
C VAL A 114 -10.83 17.77 3.57
N GLN A 115 -11.20 18.99 3.91
CA GLN A 115 -12.27 19.72 3.21
C GLN A 115 -11.93 19.96 1.74
N TYR A 116 -10.68 20.32 1.44
CA TYR A 116 -10.22 20.51 0.07
C TYR A 116 -10.16 19.21 -0.73
N MET A 117 -9.78 18.09 -0.12
CA MET A 117 -9.79 16.78 -0.81
C MET A 117 -11.21 16.30 -1.12
N VAL A 118 -12.15 16.52 -0.20
CA VAL A 118 -13.59 16.27 -0.45
C VAL A 118 -14.09 17.13 -1.61
N GLU A 119 -13.75 18.43 -1.63
CA GLU A 119 -14.11 19.33 -2.72
C GLU A 119 -13.50 18.87 -4.05
N TRP A 120 -12.22 18.51 -4.06
CA TRP A 120 -11.52 18.04 -5.26
C TRP A 120 -12.20 16.79 -5.83
N TRP A 121 -12.42 15.75 -5.01
CA TRP A 121 -12.99 14.50 -5.50
C TRP A 121 -14.46 14.65 -5.90
N THR A 122 -15.22 15.49 -5.21
CA THR A 122 -16.60 15.81 -5.62
C THR A 122 -16.61 16.44 -7.03
N LYS A 123 -15.70 17.38 -7.29
CA LYS A 123 -15.59 18.03 -8.61
C LYS A 123 -15.08 17.07 -9.68
N SER A 124 -14.08 16.25 -9.37
CA SER A 124 -13.56 15.24 -10.30
C SER A 124 -14.62 14.22 -10.69
N GLY A 125 -15.45 13.77 -9.73
CA GLY A 125 -16.56 12.85 -10.00
C GLY A 125 -17.65 13.50 -10.85
N ALA A 126 -18.03 14.74 -10.55
CA ALA A 126 -18.99 15.49 -11.35
C ALA A 126 -18.49 15.75 -12.79
N LEU A 127 -17.18 15.97 -12.94
CA LEU A 127 -16.54 16.16 -14.25
C LEU A 127 -16.53 14.87 -15.07
N ALA A 128 -16.34 13.71 -14.42
CA ALA A 128 -16.35 12.39 -15.04
C ALA A 128 -17.77 11.85 -15.34
N THR A 129 -18.65 12.69 -15.92
CA THR A 129 -20.06 12.37 -16.19
C THR A 129 -20.49 12.81 -17.59
N GLY A 130 -21.38 12.05 -18.23
CA GLY A 130 -22.16 12.48 -19.40
C GLY A 130 -21.57 12.13 -20.76
N PHE A 131 -20.52 11.31 -20.83
CA PHE A 131 -19.91 10.86 -22.09
C PHE A 131 -19.61 9.35 -22.07
N PRO A 132 -19.66 8.67 -23.23
CA PRO A 132 -19.28 7.27 -23.31
C PRO A 132 -17.76 7.12 -23.15
N PHE A 133 -17.32 6.01 -22.58
CA PHE A 133 -15.91 5.69 -22.46
C PHE A 133 -15.69 4.19 -22.50
N ASP A 134 -14.75 3.73 -23.33
CA ASP A 134 -14.34 2.33 -23.38
C ASP A 134 -13.17 2.11 -22.41
N GLN A 135 -13.43 1.33 -21.35
CA GLN A 135 -12.43 1.02 -20.34
C GLN A 135 -11.23 0.24 -20.88
N SER A 136 -11.36 -0.42 -22.04
CA SER A 136 -10.23 -1.11 -22.68
C SER A 136 -9.10 -0.15 -23.09
N GLU A 137 -9.40 1.15 -23.24
CA GLU A 137 -8.38 2.16 -23.51
C GLU A 137 -7.45 2.38 -22.31
N ILE A 138 -7.96 2.23 -21.08
CA ILE A 138 -7.13 2.25 -19.87
C ILE A 138 -6.06 1.18 -19.97
N ASP A 139 -6.40 -0.01 -20.48
CA ASP A 139 -5.43 -1.10 -20.65
C ASP A 139 -4.30 -0.69 -21.60
N GLN A 140 -4.62 -0.01 -22.70
CA GLN A 140 -3.59 0.45 -23.64
C GLN A 140 -2.62 1.44 -22.98
N ILE A 141 -3.10 2.34 -22.13
CA ILE A 141 -2.25 3.30 -21.42
C ILE A 141 -1.46 2.60 -20.30
N ALA A 142 -2.13 1.83 -19.44
CA ALA A 142 -1.49 1.13 -18.33
C ALA A 142 -0.39 0.15 -18.80
N SER A 143 -0.51 -0.42 -20.01
CA SER A 143 0.52 -1.28 -20.61
C SER A 143 1.90 -0.64 -20.69
N LYS A 144 1.94 0.68 -20.84
CA LYS A 144 3.16 1.49 -20.97
C LYS A 144 3.88 1.66 -19.63
N TYR A 145 3.14 1.53 -18.52
CA TYR A 145 3.64 1.77 -17.17
C TYR A 145 3.85 0.48 -16.37
N LYS A 146 3.64 -0.71 -16.95
CA LYS A 146 3.82 -1.99 -16.24
C LYS A 146 5.24 -2.21 -15.69
N ASN A 147 6.24 -1.53 -16.27
CA ASN A 147 7.63 -1.57 -15.82
C ASN A 147 7.98 -0.39 -14.86
N ALA A 148 7.01 0.48 -14.56
CA ALA A 148 7.17 1.61 -13.65
C ALA A 148 6.73 1.28 -12.21
N LEU A 149 6.64 -0.01 -11.87
CA LEU A 149 6.46 -0.47 -10.50
C LEU A 149 7.79 -0.40 -9.76
N ARG A 150 7.76 -0.29 -8.42
CA ARG A 150 9.00 -0.39 -7.62
C ARG A 150 9.74 -1.68 -7.96
N ASP A 151 11.06 -1.62 -7.93
CA ASP A 151 11.88 -2.78 -8.22
C ASP A 151 11.51 -3.91 -7.26
N ARG A 152 11.52 -5.13 -7.79
CA ARG A 152 11.13 -6.34 -7.07
C ARG A 152 9.65 -6.46 -6.69
N THR A 153 8.78 -5.61 -7.24
CA THR A 153 7.32 -5.73 -7.04
C THR A 153 6.79 -7.09 -7.50
N HIS A 154 7.20 -7.60 -8.66
CA HIS A 154 6.73 -8.90 -9.14
C HIS A 154 6.95 -10.02 -8.13
N GLU A 155 8.13 -10.05 -7.54
CA GLU A 155 8.48 -11.10 -6.61
C GLU A 155 7.93 -10.87 -5.21
N PHE A 156 7.75 -9.61 -4.80
CA PHE A 156 6.98 -9.30 -3.60
C PHE A 156 5.56 -9.89 -3.68
N PHE A 157 4.86 -9.67 -4.80
CA PHE A 157 3.53 -10.22 -5.02
C PHE A 157 3.52 -11.74 -5.15
N ALA A 158 4.54 -12.33 -5.79
CA ALA A 158 4.71 -13.78 -5.84
C ALA A 158 4.96 -14.39 -4.45
N ASP A 159 5.75 -13.73 -3.60
CA ASP A 159 6.01 -14.15 -2.22
C ASP A 159 4.72 -14.14 -1.39
N LEU A 160 3.93 -13.06 -1.48
CA LEU A 160 2.62 -12.94 -0.82
C LEU A 160 1.65 -14.04 -1.28
N GLN A 161 1.57 -14.29 -2.58
CA GLN A 161 0.70 -15.33 -3.14
C GLN A 161 1.10 -16.72 -2.63
N ARG A 162 2.39 -17.04 -2.72
CA ARG A 162 2.95 -18.35 -2.33
C ARG A 162 2.81 -18.60 -0.83
N LEU A 163 2.91 -17.56 0.00
CA LEU A 163 2.68 -17.64 1.45
C LEU A 163 1.19 -17.59 1.82
N GLY A 164 0.28 -17.41 0.85
CA GLY A 164 -1.16 -17.33 1.11
C GLY A 164 -1.54 -16.12 1.97
N ILE A 165 -0.84 -15.00 1.81
CA ILE A 165 -1.06 -13.76 2.56
C ILE A 165 -2.10 -12.89 1.83
N PRO A 166 -3.27 -12.60 2.43
CA PRO A 166 -4.24 -11.66 1.88
C PRO A 166 -3.61 -10.29 1.68
N THR A 167 -3.81 -9.73 0.50
CA THR A 167 -3.23 -8.45 0.09
C THR A 167 -4.32 -7.51 -0.35
N LEU A 168 -4.49 -6.40 0.36
CA LEU A 168 -5.35 -5.30 -0.04
C LEU A 168 -4.51 -4.17 -0.60
N VAL A 169 -4.85 -3.79 -1.83
CA VAL A 169 -4.45 -2.52 -2.41
C VAL A 169 -5.57 -1.51 -2.13
N PHE A 170 -5.33 -0.60 -1.20
CA PHE A 170 -6.28 0.42 -0.75
C PHE A 170 -5.86 1.79 -1.28
N SER A 171 -6.40 2.16 -2.44
CA SER A 171 -5.98 3.34 -3.19
C SER A 171 -7.07 4.40 -3.22
N ALA A 172 -6.71 5.66 -2.96
CA ALA A 172 -7.57 6.83 -3.19
C ALA A 172 -7.60 7.26 -4.67
N GLY A 173 -6.88 6.54 -5.53
CA GLY A 173 -6.81 6.75 -6.97
C GLY A 173 -8.02 6.21 -7.73
N LEU A 174 -7.83 5.94 -9.02
CA LEU A 174 -8.84 5.35 -9.90
C LEU A 174 -8.66 3.84 -10.01
N GLY A 175 -9.58 3.10 -9.40
CA GLY A 175 -9.54 1.63 -9.29
C GLY A 175 -9.44 0.89 -10.63
N ASN A 176 -10.07 1.41 -11.70
CA ASN A 176 -9.97 0.81 -13.04
C ASN A 176 -8.52 0.78 -13.54
N SER A 177 -7.79 1.90 -13.37
CA SER A 177 -6.37 2.00 -13.72
C SER A 177 -5.49 1.15 -12.82
N VAL A 178 -5.78 1.12 -11.51
CA VAL A 178 -5.06 0.27 -10.53
C VAL A 178 -5.14 -1.19 -10.96
N VAL A 179 -6.36 -1.69 -11.16
CA VAL A 179 -6.60 -3.09 -11.56
C VAL A 179 -5.96 -3.39 -12.91
N SER A 180 -6.08 -2.48 -13.89
CA SER A 180 -5.47 -2.66 -15.20
C SER A 180 -3.95 -2.80 -15.11
N LEU A 181 -3.29 -1.89 -14.38
CA LEU A 181 -1.83 -1.92 -14.26
C LEU A 181 -1.33 -3.18 -13.54
N LEU A 182 -1.97 -3.56 -12.43
CA LEU A 182 -1.62 -4.78 -11.68
C LEU A 182 -1.82 -6.05 -12.54
N ARG A 183 -2.87 -6.11 -13.36
CA ARG A 183 -3.11 -7.21 -14.29
C ARG A 183 -2.05 -7.28 -15.38
N GLN A 184 -1.70 -6.14 -15.97
CA GLN A 184 -0.71 -6.08 -17.05
C GLN A 184 0.72 -6.33 -16.59
N ALA A 185 1.00 -6.04 -15.32
CA ALA A 185 2.22 -6.47 -14.64
C ALA A 185 2.12 -7.92 -14.10
N ASN A 186 1.03 -8.66 -14.33
CA ASN A 186 0.87 -10.04 -13.86
C ASN A 186 1.03 -10.23 -12.34
N VAL A 187 0.70 -9.21 -11.55
CA VAL A 187 0.76 -9.24 -10.07
C VAL A 187 -0.63 -9.24 -9.41
N MET A 188 -1.70 -9.15 -10.20
CA MET A 188 -3.09 -9.27 -9.72
C MET A 188 -3.46 -10.74 -9.46
N HIS A 189 -2.81 -11.35 -8.46
CA HIS A 189 -3.03 -12.74 -8.04
C HIS A 189 -4.36 -12.92 -7.30
N PRO A 190 -4.87 -14.17 -7.12
CA PRO A 190 -6.14 -14.41 -6.43
C PRO A 190 -6.23 -13.91 -4.98
N ASN A 191 -5.09 -13.78 -4.29
CA ASN A 191 -5.00 -13.23 -2.93
C ASN A 191 -5.00 -11.70 -2.87
N VAL A 192 -5.00 -11.02 -4.03
CA VAL A 192 -5.00 -9.56 -4.13
C VAL A 192 -6.42 -9.03 -4.33
N LYS A 193 -6.81 -8.06 -3.51
CA LYS A 193 -8.06 -7.31 -3.62
C LYS A 193 -7.73 -5.81 -3.77
N VAL A 194 -8.59 -5.09 -4.47
CA VAL A 194 -8.45 -3.64 -4.68
C VAL A 194 -9.70 -2.95 -4.14
N VAL A 195 -9.49 -1.97 -3.26
CA VAL A 195 -10.52 -1.03 -2.80
C VAL A 195 -10.07 0.36 -3.24
N SER A 196 -10.88 1.00 -4.08
CA SER A 196 -10.55 2.28 -4.72
C SER A 196 -11.78 2.94 -5.35
N ASN A 197 -11.63 4.12 -5.95
CA ASN A 197 -12.71 4.78 -6.67
C ASN A 197 -12.87 4.16 -8.06
N PHE A 198 -13.94 3.42 -8.30
CA PHE A 198 -14.21 2.83 -9.62
C PHE A 198 -15.16 3.69 -10.44
N LEU A 199 -14.95 3.75 -11.76
CA LEU A 199 -15.85 4.41 -12.70
C LEU A 199 -17.27 3.82 -12.60
N GLN A 200 -18.26 4.69 -12.58
CA GLN A 200 -19.67 4.33 -12.63
C GLN A 200 -20.21 4.59 -14.04
N PHE A 201 -21.00 3.64 -14.55
CA PHE A 201 -21.66 3.77 -15.85
C PHE A 201 -23.18 3.66 -15.68
N ARG A 202 -23.93 4.54 -16.34
CA ARG A 202 -25.38 4.46 -16.50
C ARG A 202 -25.75 4.67 -17.97
N ASN A 203 -26.53 3.75 -18.51
CA ASN A 203 -26.98 3.77 -19.92
C ASN A 203 -25.82 3.93 -20.93
N GLY A 204 -24.66 3.30 -20.67
CA GLY A 204 -23.48 3.35 -21.53
C GLY A 204 -22.66 4.64 -21.44
N LEU A 205 -23.03 5.58 -20.57
CA LEU A 205 -22.29 6.81 -20.32
C LEU A 205 -21.63 6.75 -18.94
N LEU A 206 -20.47 7.40 -18.81
CA LEU A 206 -19.86 7.67 -17.51
C LEU A 206 -20.78 8.53 -16.66
N ASP A 207 -20.82 8.22 -15.37
CA ASP A 207 -21.68 8.87 -14.40
C ASP A 207 -20.99 8.97 -13.03
N GLY A 208 -19.76 9.48 -13.04
CA GLY A 208 -18.93 9.68 -11.87
C GLY A 208 -18.27 8.40 -11.37
N PHE A 209 -18.10 8.32 -10.04
CA PHE A 209 -17.46 7.21 -9.35
C PHE A 209 -18.45 6.46 -8.46
N GLN A 210 -18.25 5.16 -8.34
CA GLN A 210 -18.99 4.30 -7.42
C GLN A 210 -18.71 4.73 -5.98
N GLN A 211 -19.76 4.75 -5.16
CA GLN A 211 -19.67 5.07 -3.73
C GLN A 211 -19.23 3.84 -2.91
N PRO A 212 -18.58 4.03 -1.75
CA PRO A 212 -18.19 5.30 -1.16
C PRO A 212 -16.95 5.93 -1.83
N MET A 213 -16.89 7.27 -1.83
CA MET A 213 -15.72 8.03 -2.27
C MET A 213 -14.54 7.85 -1.31
N ILE A 214 -13.37 7.52 -1.85
CA ILE A 214 -12.12 7.33 -1.11
C ILE A 214 -11.14 8.45 -1.47
N HIS A 215 -10.64 9.16 -0.47
CA HIS A 215 -9.60 10.18 -0.56
C HIS A 215 -8.46 9.90 0.43
N THR A 216 -7.34 10.60 0.28
CA THR A 216 -6.09 10.41 1.04
C THR A 216 -6.27 10.39 2.57
N PHE A 217 -7.33 11.01 3.09
CA PHE A 217 -7.58 11.18 4.53
C PHE A 217 -8.79 10.39 5.08
N ASN A 218 -9.46 9.54 4.29
CA ASN A 218 -10.54 8.67 4.79
C ASN A 218 -10.30 7.18 4.51
N LYS A 219 -9.07 6.79 4.18
CA LYS A 219 -8.69 5.38 4.05
C LYS A 219 -8.58 4.73 5.43
N ASN A 220 -9.72 4.35 5.97
CA ASN A 220 -9.83 3.69 7.26
C ASN A 220 -10.93 2.62 7.21
N GLU A 221 -11.22 2.01 8.35
CA GLU A 221 -12.17 0.90 8.48
C GLU A 221 -13.59 1.22 8.06
N THR A 222 -14.01 2.49 8.10
CA THR A 222 -15.37 2.87 7.72
C THR A 222 -15.67 2.54 6.26
N VAL A 223 -14.61 2.42 5.44
CA VAL A 223 -14.69 2.00 4.03
C VAL A 223 -14.67 0.47 3.88
N LEU A 224 -14.08 -0.25 4.84
CA LEU A 224 -13.89 -1.71 4.79
C LEU A 224 -14.97 -2.48 5.54
N ASP A 225 -15.73 -1.83 6.43
CA ASP A 225 -16.79 -2.45 7.21
C ASP A 225 -17.89 -3.03 6.32
N GLY A 226 -18.30 -4.27 6.60
CA GLY A 226 -19.26 -5.03 5.78
C GLY A 226 -18.74 -5.51 4.41
N SER A 227 -17.46 -5.30 4.07
CA SER A 227 -16.89 -5.76 2.79
C SER A 227 -16.53 -7.25 2.79
N GLU A 228 -16.50 -7.86 1.60
CA GLU A 228 -15.99 -9.23 1.40
C GLU A 228 -14.56 -9.39 1.93
N TYR A 229 -13.76 -8.31 1.91
CA TYR A 229 -12.38 -8.31 2.40
C TYR A 229 -12.29 -8.57 3.90
N TYR A 230 -13.22 -8.02 4.70
CA TYR A 230 -13.25 -8.23 6.15
C TYR A 230 -13.28 -9.73 6.51
N ASN A 231 -14.08 -10.51 5.79
CA ASN A 231 -14.17 -11.96 5.99
C ASN A 231 -12.88 -12.70 5.63
N LEU A 232 -12.05 -12.17 4.72
CA LEU A 232 -10.76 -12.78 4.36
C LEU A 232 -9.69 -12.57 5.44
N VAL A 233 -9.83 -11.53 6.28
CA VAL A 233 -8.75 -11.08 7.17
C VAL A 233 -9.07 -11.08 8.65
N HIS A 234 -10.27 -11.50 9.06
CA HIS A 234 -10.66 -11.55 10.48
C HIS A 234 -9.74 -12.42 11.37
N THR A 235 -9.01 -13.38 10.79
CA THR A 235 -8.00 -14.21 11.49
C THR A 235 -6.56 -13.71 11.33
N ARG A 236 -6.35 -12.62 10.59
CA ARG A 236 -5.03 -12.09 10.23
C ARG A 236 -4.72 -10.88 11.09
N ASP A 237 -4.07 -11.09 12.21
CA ASP A 237 -3.85 -10.04 13.20
C ASP A 237 -2.45 -9.42 13.16
N HIS A 238 -1.59 -9.88 12.25
CA HIS A 238 -0.31 -9.28 11.94
C HIS A 238 -0.38 -8.53 10.61
N ILE A 239 -0.11 -7.23 10.61
CA ILE A 239 -0.38 -6.36 9.46
C ILE A 239 0.87 -5.60 9.06
N ILE A 240 1.24 -5.71 7.78
CA ILE A 240 2.13 -4.76 7.14
C ILE A 240 1.27 -3.68 6.48
N VAL A 241 1.50 -2.42 6.86
CA VAL A 241 0.89 -1.25 6.19
C VAL A 241 1.97 -0.55 5.38
N MET A 242 1.69 -0.26 4.11
CA MET A 242 2.60 0.42 3.20
C MET A 242 1.93 1.64 2.58
N GLY A 243 2.60 2.79 2.60
CA GLY A 243 2.09 4.00 1.96
C GLY A 243 3.16 5.06 1.78
N ASP A 244 2.89 6.06 0.93
CA ASP A 244 3.77 7.20 0.70
C ASP A 244 3.21 8.48 1.32
N SER A 245 1.93 8.50 1.71
CA SER A 245 1.26 9.65 2.33
C SER A 245 0.98 9.41 3.81
N LEU A 246 0.99 10.48 4.62
CA LEU A 246 0.69 10.37 6.07
C LEU A 246 -0.69 9.73 6.35
N GLY A 247 -1.67 9.93 5.46
CA GLY A 247 -3.01 9.35 5.59
C GLY A 247 -3.07 7.83 5.39
N ASP A 248 -2.04 7.24 4.77
CA ASP A 248 -1.99 5.79 4.54
C ASP A 248 -1.65 5.01 5.82
N ALA A 249 -1.05 5.68 6.81
CA ALA A 249 -0.70 5.06 8.09
C ALA A 249 -1.91 4.49 8.82
N ASP A 250 -3.12 4.97 8.52
CA ASP A 250 -4.35 4.61 9.19
C ASP A 250 -5.22 3.60 8.39
N MET A 251 -4.71 3.06 7.27
CA MET A 251 -5.44 2.10 6.43
C MET A 251 -5.85 0.81 7.15
N ALA A 252 -5.16 0.45 8.23
CA ALA A 252 -5.45 -0.74 9.03
C ALA A 252 -6.12 -0.44 10.39
N SER A 253 -6.52 0.81 10.65
CA SER A 253 -6.94 1.28 11.99
C SER A 253 -8.13 0.54 12.58
N GLY A 254 -9.08 0.10 11.75
CA GLY A 254 -10.18 -0.74 12.23
C GLY A 254 -10.19 -2.11 11.58
N VAL A 255 -9.02 -2.76 11.57
CA VAL A 255 -8.98 -4.21 11.74
C VAL A 255 -9.11 -4.48 13.25
N PRO A 256 -10.31 -4.78 13.78
CA PRO A 256 -10.58 -4.76 15.22
C PRO A 256 -9.82 -5.84 16.01
N ALA A 257 -9.30 -6.87 15.33
CA ALA A 257 -8.56 -7.98 15.91
C ALA A 257 -7.04 -7.87 15.74
N SER A 258 -6.50 -6.74 15.24
CA SER A 258 -5.05 -6.60 15.02
C SER A 258 -4.27 -6.66 16.33
N SER A 259 -3.20 -7.46 16.39
CA SER A 259 -2.29 -7.54 17.54
C SER A 259 -0.97 -6.80 17.29
N HIS A 260 -0.43 -6.93 16.08
CA HIS A 260 0.84 -6.30 15.70
C HIS A 260 0.76 -5.69 14.30
N ILE A 261 1.10 -4.42 14.19
CA ILE A 261 1.12 -3.66 12.94
C ILE A 261 2.51 -3.06 12.77
N ILE A 262 3.09 -3.19 11.59
CA ILE A 262 4.25 -2.40 11.18
C ILE A 262 3.84 -1.46 10.05
N LYS A 263 4.16 -0.18 10.19
CA LYS A 263 3.87 0.85 9.19
C LYS A 263 5.15 1.23 8.46
N ILE A 264 5.16 1.06 7.14
CA ILE A 264 6.29 1.38 6.25
C ILE A 264 5.89 2.58 5.38
N GLY A 265 6.60 3.69 5.54
CA GLY A 265 6.36 4.95 4.84
C GLY A 265 7.41 5.21 3.76
N PHE A 266 7.01 5.41 2.51
CA PHE A 266 7.92 5.81 1.43
C PHE A 266 7.99 7.35 1.33
N LEU A 267 9.13 7.94 1.69
CA LEU A 267 9.31 9.39 1.72
C LEU A 267 10.19 9.87 0.56
N PHE A 268 9.70 10.86 -0.19
CA PHE A 268 10.38 11.38 -1.37
C PHE A 268 10.15 12.88 -1.57
N GLU A 269 8.91 13.33 -1.48
CA GLU A 269 8.58 14.75 -1.63
C GLU A 269 8.89 15.50 -0.33
N HIS A 270 9.60 16.64 -0.47
CA HIS A 270 9.93 17.53 0.64
C HIS A 270 10.55 16.80 1.85
N VAL A 271 11.50 15.89 1.61
CA VAL A 271 12.09 14.99 2.62
C VAL A 271 12.41 15.70 3.94
N GLU A 272 13.19 16.79 3.90
CA GLU A 272 13.60 17.53 5.10
C GLU A 272 12.41 18.09 5.89
N ALA A 273 11.39 18.61 5.20
CA ALA A 273 10.21 19.20 5.83
C ALA A 273 9.26 18.13 6.42
N ASN A 274 9.26 16.93 5.83
CA ASN A 274 8.35 15.85 6.17
C ASN A 274 8.96 14.80 7.10
N MET A 275 10.30 14.70 7.20
CA MET A 275 11.02 13.66 7.93
C MET A 275 10.49 13.45 9.36
N ASP A 276 10.38 14.53 10.14
CA ASP A 276 9.93 14.44 11.54
C ASP A 276 8.49 13.88 11.65
N LYS A 277 7.59 14.31 10.75
CA LYS A 277 6.21 13.82 10.72
C LYS A 277 6.14 12.35 10.31
N TYR A 278 6.91 11.95 9.29
CA TYR A 278 6.95 10.57 8.82
C TYR A 278 7.53 9.64 9.89
N MET A 279 8.63 10.02 10.54
CA MET A 279 9.27 9.24 11.60
C MET A 279 8.39 9.06 12.85
N LYS A 280 7.48 10.01 13.12
CA LYS A 280 6.48 9.90 14.19
C LYS A 280 5.26 9.06 13.81
N THR A 281 5.02 8.89 12.51
CA THR A 281 3.80 8.26 11.96
C THR A 281 4.03 6.81 11.54
N PHE A 282 5.17 6.54 10.91
CA PHE A 282 5.58 5.24 10.41
C PHE A 282 6.67 4.62 11.29
N ASP A 283 6.69 3.30 11.41
CA ASP A 283 7.71 2.59 12.17
C ASP A 283 9.04 2.52 11.39
N ILE A 284 8.94 2.36 10.06
CA ILE A 284 10.05 2.39 9.11
C ILE A 284 9.74 3.45 8.05
N VAL A 285 10.68 4.38 7.82
CA VAL A 285 10.63 5.37 6.74
C VAL A 285 11.72 5.05 5.74
N LEU A 286 11.34 4.88 4.47
CA LEU A 286 12.23 4.60 3.36
C LEU A 286 12.38 5.85 2.49
N VAL A 287 13.57 6.46 2.55
CA VAL A 287 13.87 7.74 1.89
C VAL A 287 14.37 7.49 0.48
N ASP A 288 13.62 7.93 -0.54
CA ASP A 288 13.97 7.75 -1.95
C ASP A 288 14.25 6.28 -2.35
N ASP A 289 13.59 5.34 -1.68
CA ASP A 289 13.67 3.90 -2.00
C ASP A 289 12.64 3.55 -3.09
N GLN A 290 13.13 3.17 -4.27
CA GLN A 290 12.32 2.75 -5.42
C GLN A 290 12.17 1.22 -5.51
N THR A 291 12.39 0.49 -4.41
CA THR A 291 12.37 -0.98 -4.34
C THR A 291 11.34 -1.52 -3.34
N MET A 292 11.06 -2.82 -3.43
CA MET A 292 10.30 -3.58 -2.42
C MET A 292 11.22 -4.42 -1.52
N ASP A 293 12.51 -4.12 -1.43
CA ASP A 293 13.47 -5.01 -0.76
C ASP A 293 13.25 -5.09 0.75
N VAL A 294 12.91 -3.97 1.41
CA VAL A 294 12.59 -3.97 2.85
C VAL A 294 11.33 -4.78 3.16
N PRO A 295 10.16 -4.55 2.53
CA PRO A 295 8.98 -5.42 2.70
C PRO A 295 9.27 -6.90 2.42
N ARG A 296 10.03 -7.20 1.36
CA ARG A 296 10.39 -8.57 1.00
C ARG A 296 11.30 -9.24 2.03
N ALA A 297 12.23 -8.51 2.64
CA ALA A 297 13.06 -9.06 3.70
C ALA A 297 12.23 -9.49 4.92
N LEU A 298 11.17 -8.74 5.27
CA LEU A 298 10.25 -9.15 6.32
C LEU A 298 9.55 -10.47 5.99
N LEU A 299 9.04 -10.60 4.76
CA LEU A 299 8.40 -11.85 4.29
C LEU A 299 9.37 -13.03 4.29
N ALA A 300 10.62 -12.81 3.86
CA ALA A 300 11.65 -13.85 3.82
C ALA A 300 12.00 -14.39 5.23
N LEU A 301 12.04 -13.51 6.24
CA LEU A 301 12.25 -13.92 7.63
C LEU A 301 11.10 -14.78 8.16
N ILE A 302 9.86 -14.35 7.88
CA ILE A 302 8.63 -15.07 8.26
C ILE A 302 8.61 -16.46 7.62
N GLU A 303 8.88 -16.52 6.32
CA GLU A 303 8.91 -17.76 5.56
C GLU A 303 9.98 -18.73 6.08
N LYS A 304 11.21 -18.24 6.29
CA LYS A 304 12.32 -19.08 6.77
C LYS A 304 11.94 -19.79 8.07
N GLN A 305 11.33 -19.08 9.00
CA GLN A 305 10.88 -19.67 10.26
C GLN A 305 9.70 -20.64 10.07
N HIS A 306 8.77 -20.33 9.16
CA HIS A 306 7.65 -21.20 8.83
C HIS A 306 8.13 -22.55 8.27
N GLN A 307 9.09 -22.54 7.35
CA GLN A 307 9.69 -23.75 6.79
C GLN A 307 10.40 -24.60 7.85
N LEU A 308 11.16 -23.96 8.76
CA LEU A 308 11.81 -24.66 9.88
C LEU A 308 10.79 -25.35 10.81
N LYS A 309 9.67 -24.70 11.11
CA LYS A 309 8.59 -25.29 11.92
C LYS A 309 7.97 -26.51 11.23
N GLN A 310 7.66 -26.41 9.93
CA GLN A 310 7.08 -27.53 9.17
C GLN A 310 8.00 -28.75 9.12
N GLN A 311 9.31 -28.54 8.96
CA GLN A 311 10.31 -29.63 8.97
C GLN A 311 10.39 -30.32 10.34
N ALA A 312 10.38 -29.55 11.44
CA ALA A 312 10.40 -30.09 12.80
C ALA A 312 9.12 -30.89 13.13
N THR A 313 7.95 -30.43 12.69
CA THR A 313 6.69 -31.19 12.85
C THR A 313 6.73 -32.50 12.07
N THR A 314 7.25 -32.50 10.84
CA THR A 314 7.32 -33.72 10.01
C THR A 314 8.26 -34.77 10.61
N GLN A 315 9.40 -34.35 11.17
CA GLN A 315 10.38 -35.23 11.82
C GLN A 315 9.91 -35.79 13.17
N SER A 316 8.95 -35.16 13.84
CA SER A 316 8.40 -35.64 15.11
C SER A 316 7.20 -36.60 14.95
N THR A 317 6.63 -36.66 13.75
CA THR A 317 5.56 -37.61 13.36
C THR A 317 6.08 -38.88 12.67
N LEU A 318 7.39 -38.99 12.43
CA LEU A 318 8.07 -40.19 11.92
C LEU A 318 8.76 -40.94 13.07
#